data_AF-A0A8I2H3V5-F1
#
_entry.id   AF-A0A8I2H3V5-F1
#
_cell.length_a   1.000
_cell.length_b   1.000
_cell.length_c   1.000
_cell.angle_alpha   90.00
_cell.angle_beta   90.00
_cell.angle_gamma   90.00
#
_symmetry.space_group_name_H-M   'P 1'
#
loop_
_entity.id
_entity.type
_entity.pdbx_description
1 polymer ?
#
loop_
_entity_poly.entity_id
_entity_poly.type
_entity_poly.pdbx_seq_one_letter_code
_entity_poly.pdbx_strand_id
1 'polypeptide(L)'
;MNKIAGETTHFQNITVLLHYIGESNYRIEWTSKMTKGSTNLVKTGKNKYVVMRKWPETKALTNVTANFTSRNAAFAHFIKNVDIIKSSDETINKAKQQCLDYFTQCEHIKPVTKTAFPKPRLQGALGREVIVKHKRNMSDIAKGHLLQLIGNKAEIQVTQRYTLCNPSAKQQFDTTQVYIL
;
A
#
# COMPACT_ATOMS: atom_id res chain seq x y z
N MET A 1 -7.91 6.70 -29.94
CA MET A 1 -7.61 6.62 -28.49
C MET A 1 -8.92 6.41 -27.75
N ASN A 2 -9.21 5.18 -27.31
CA ASN A 2 -10.43 4.93 -26.52
C ASN A 2 -10.27 5.61 -25.16
N LYS A 3 -11.17 6.53 -24.82
CA LYS A 3 -11.24 7.12 -23.49
C LYS A 3 -11.36 5.98 -22.48
N ILE A 4 -10.37 5.85 -21.60
CA ILE A 4 -10.49 5.03 -20.40
C ILE A 4 -11.62 5.66 -19.60
N ALA A 5 -12.80 5.03 -19.59
CA ALA A 5 -13.86 5.42 -18.69
C ALA A 5 -13.35 5.22 -17.26
N GLY A 6 -13.70 6.13 -16.35
CA GLY A 6 -13.25 6.03 -14.98
C GLY A 6 -14.12 6.84 -14.04
N GLU A 7 -14.14 6.39 -12.80
CA GLU A 7 -14.86 7.03 -11.70
C GLU A 7 -13.82 7.61 -10.74
N THR A 8 -14.05 8.83 -10.24
CA THR A 8 -13.12 9.50 -9.33
C THR A 8 -13.88 10.02 -8.13
N THR A 9 -13.37 9.71 -6.94
CA THR A 9 -13.93 10.18 -5.68
C THR A 9 -12.84 10.87 -4.86
N HIS A 10 -13.15 12.03 -4.32
CA HIS A 10 -12.23 12.84 -3.54
C HIS A 10 -12.59 12.81 -2.05
N PHE A 11 -11.58 12.60 -1.21
CA PHE A 11 -11.67 12.58 0.24
C PHE A 11 -10.57 13.46 0.83
N GLN A 12 -10.80 14.78 0.86
CA GLN A 12 -9.79 15.77 1.29
C GLN A 12 -8.44 15.58 0.54
N ASN A 13 -7.45 15.00 1.23
CA ASN A 13 -6.10 14.72 0.76
C ASN A 13 -5.95 13.40 0.01
N ILE A 14 -6.99 12.57 -0.01
CA ILE A 14 -7.02 11.27 -0.68
C ILE A 14 -7.86 11.40 -1.94
N THR A 15 -7.42 10.76 -3.02
CA THR A 15 -8.25 10.55 -4.22
C THR A 15 -8.25 9.07 -4.55
N VAL A 16 -9.44 8.53 -4.79
CA VAL A 16 -9.65 7.15 -5.24
C VAL A 16 -10.17 7.19 -6.66
N LEU A 17 -9.49 6.51 -7.58
CA LEU A 17 -9.87 6.43 -8.99
C LEU A 17 -10.10 4.97 -9.37
N LEU A 18 -11.18 4.71 -10.08
CA LEU A 18 -11.40 3.46 -10.81
C LEU A 18 -11.17 3.72 -12.29
N HIS A 19 -10.32 2.90 -12.91
CA HIS A 19 -10.06 2.92 -14.34
C HIS A 19 -10.55 1.61 -14.96
N TYR A 20 -11.43 1.71 -15.96
CA TYR A 20 -11.86 0.56 -16.76
C TYR A 20 -10.87 0.35 -17.91
N ILE A 21 -10.10 -0.75 -17.86
CA ILE A 21 -9.02 -1.04 -18.82
C ILE A 21 -9.52 -2.00 -19.92
N GLY A 22 -10.62 -2.70 -19.68
CA GLY A 22 -11.34 -3.55 -20.62
C GLY A 22 -12.55 -4.17 -19.93
N GLU A 23 -13.22 -5.13 -20.58
CA GLU A 23 -14.44 -5.75 -20.03
C GLU A 23 -14.24 -6.44 -18.68
N SER A 24 -13.05 -7.00 -18.44
CA SER A 24 -12.75 -7.76 -17.21
C SER A 24 -11.51 -7.27 -16.46
N ASN A 25 -10.88 -6.20 -16.94
CA ASN A 25 -9.65 -5.62 -16.39
C ASN A 25 -9.92 -4.20 -15.86
N TYR A 26 -9.38 -3.92 -14.68
CA TYR A 26 -9.54 -2.62 -14.03
C TYR A 26 -8.32 -2.25 -13.21
N ARG A 27 -8.25 -0.97 -12.85
CA ARG A 27 -7.31 -0.45 -11.85
C ARG A 27 -8.03 0.40 -10.83
N ILE A 28 -7.87 0.08 -9.56
CA ILE A 28 -8.22 0.96 -8.45
C ILE A 28 -6.94 1.64 -8.00
N GLU A 29 -6.94 2.97 -7.99
CA GLU A 29 -5.80 3.80 -7.64
C GLU A 29 -6.15 4.66 -6.44
N TRP A 30 -5.30 4.61 -5.43
CA TRP A 30 -5.31 5.52 -4.29
C TRP A 30 -4.13 6.47 -4.40
N THR A 31 -4.40 7.77 -4.43
CA THR A 31 -3.37 8.82 -4.50
C THR A 31 -3.49 9.74 -3.30
N SER A 32 -2.35 10.07 -2.69
CA SER A 32 -2.26 11.07 -1.64
C SER A 32 -1.79 12.40 -2.22
N LYS A 33 -2.59 13.46 -2.08
CA LYS A 33 -2.21 14.82 -2.47
C LYS A 33 -1.00 15.33 -1.67
N MET A 34 -0.83 14.83 -0.45
CA MET A 34 0.24 15.25 0.47
C MET A 34 1.58 14.61 0.15
N THR A 35 1.60 13.29 -0.11
CA THR A 35 2.86 12.60 -0.42
C THR A 35 3.13 12.46 -1.90
N LYS A 36 2.14 12.75 -2.76
CA LYS A 36 2.19 12.57 -4.21
C LYS A 36 2.50 11.13 -4.65
N GLY A 37 2.48 10.18 -3.72
CA GLY A 37 2.58 8.75 -4.00
C GLY A 37 1.22 8.16 -4.35
N SER A 38 1.24 7.05 -5.09
CA SER A 38 0.04 6.28 -5.39
C SER A 38 0.22 4.79 -5.09
N THR A 39 -0.88 4.16 -4.70
CA THR A 39 -0.99 2.70 -4.57
C THR A 39 -2.06 2.23 -5.53
N ASN A 40 -1.81 1.16 -6.25
CA ASN A 40 -2.64 0.69 -7.35
C ASN A 40 -2.93 -0.79 -7.14
N LEU A 41 -4.19 -1.19 -7.23
CA LEU A 41 -4.62 -2.57 -7.42
C LEU A 41 -5.06 -2.72 -8.88
N VAL A 42 -4.39 -3.58 -9.63
CA VAL A 42 -4.66 -3.82 -11.05
C VAL A 42 -5.06 -5.27 -11.26
N LYS A 43 -6.18 -5.51 -11.93
CA LYS A 43 -6.52 -6.82 -12.47
C LYS A 43 -6.08 -6.88 -13.92
N THR A 44 -5.19 -7.81 -14.23
CA THR A 44 -4.59 -7.98 -15.57
C THR A 44 -5.14 -9.21 -16.31
N GLY A 45 -5.96 -10.02 -15.64
CA GLY A 45 -6.67 -11.14 -16.23
C GLY A 45 -7.38 -11.98 -15.18
N LYS A 46 -7.88 -13.15 -15.58
CA LYS A 46 -8.55 -14.09 -14.66
C LYS A 46 -7.58 -14.52 -13.55
N ASN A 47 -7.95 -14.24 -12.30
CA ASN A 47 -7.14 -14.54 -11.12
C ASN A 47 -5.71 -13.99 -11.19
N LYS A 48 -5.50 -12.85 -11.86
CA LYS A 48 -4.20 -12.17 -11.96
C LYS A 48 -4.34 -10.74 -11.46
N TYR A 49 -3.79 -10.49 -10.29
CA TYR A 49 -3.84 -9.19 -9.63
C TYR A 49 -2.43 -8.71 -9.32
N VAL A 50 -2.19 -7.42 -9.50
CA VAL A 50 -0.93 -6.76 -9.21
C VAL A 50 -1.21 -5.57 -8.31
N VAL A 51 -0.53 -5.50 -7.17
CA VAL A 51 -0.53 -4.31 -6.32
C VAL A 51 0.81 -3.60 -6.49
N MET A 52 0.77 -2.33 -6.87
CA MET A 52 1.96 -1.51 -7.06
C MET A 52 1.89 -0.27 -6.20
N ARG A 53 3.00 0.09 -5.57
CA ARG A 53 3.16 1.39 -4.92
C ARG A 53 4.23 2.19 -5.63
N LYS A 54 3.83 3.39 -6.07
CA LYS A 54 4.68 4.39 -6.70
C LYS A 54 4.97 5.51 -5.71
N TRP A 55 6.24 5.79 -5.51
CA TRP A 55 6.69 6.91 -4.71
C TRP A 55 6.82 8.18 -5.55
N PRO A 56 6.69 9.37 -4.95
CA PRO A 56 7.10 10.59 -5.62
C PRO A 56 8.59 10.53 -5.95
N GLU A 57 8.97 11.03 -7.13
CA GLU A 57 10.36 11.04 -7.60
C GLU A 57 11.31 11.72 -6.61
N THR A 58 10.82 12.78 -5.94
CA THR A 58 11.57 13.54 -4.93
C THR A 58 12.01 12.73 -3.72
N LYS A 59 11.42 11.55 -3.45
CA LYS A 59 11.82 10.70 -2.33
C LYS A 59 12.94 9.71 -2.65
N ALA A 60 13.31 9.52 -3.92
CA ALA A 60 14.30 8.53 -4.35
C ALA A 60 14.07 7.12 -3.75
N LEU A 61 12.81 6.73 -3.58
CA LEU A 61 12.42 5.41 -3.07
C LEU A 61 12.08 4.48 -4.20
N THR A 62 12.52 3.22 -4.08
CA THR A 62 12.22 2.20 -5.08
C THR A 62 10.72 1.87 -5.05
N ASN A 63 10.08 1.94 -6.21
CA ASN A 63 8.71 1.47 -6.39
C ASN A 63 8.64 -0.03 -6.07
N VAL A 64 7.50 -0.45 -5.52
CA VAL A 64 7.29 -1.84 -5.13
C VAL A 64 6.08 -2.44 -5.82
N THR A 65 6.17 -3.73 -6.11
CA THR A 65 5.14 -4.49 -6.84
C THR A 65 4.99 -5.85 -6.20
N ALA A 66 3.75 -6.30 -6.02
CA ALA A 66 3.42 -7.62 -5.52
C ALA A 66 2.33 -8.26 -6.39
N ASN A 67 2.52 -9.53 -6.75
CA ASN A 67 1.60 -10.29 -7.60
C ASN A 67 0.75 -11.22 -6.73
N PHE A 68 -0.52 -11.37 -7.09
CA PHE A 68 -1.49 -12.17 -6.36
C PHE A 68 -2.38 -12.96 -7.32
N THR A 69 -2.69 -14.20 -6.93
CA THR A 69 -3.70 -15.03 -7.59
C THR A 69 -5.07 -14.97 -6.92
N SER A 70 -5.12 -14.53 -5.66
CA SER A 70 -6.35 -14.32 -4.89
C SER A 70 -6.74 -12.86 -4.87
N ARG A 71 -7.98 -12.57 -5.32
CA ARG A 71 -8.56 -11.21 -5.31
C ARG A 71 -8.62 -10.62 -3.90
N ASN A 72 -8.96 -11.43 -2.90
CA ASN A 72 -9.07 -10.99 -1.50
C ASN A 72 -7.70 -10.67 -0.93
N ALA A 73 -6.69 -11.48 -1.24
CA ALA A 73 -5.31 -11.23 -0.80
C ALA A 73 -4.77 -9.94 -1.43
N ALA A 74 -5.02 -9.73 -2.73
CA ALA A 74 -4.62 -8.53 -3.45
C ALA A 74 -5.28 -7.27 -2.85
N PHE A 75 -6.60 -7.31 -2.63
CA PHE A 75 -7.33 -6.18 -2.04
C PHE A 75 -6.87 -5.89 -0.60
N ALA A 76 -6.67 -6.92 0.22
CA ALA A 76 -6.16 -6.74 1.58
C ALA A 76 -4.74 -6.15 1.59
N HIS A 77 -3.87 -6.59 0.68
CA HIS A 77 -2.53 -6.02 0.52
C HIS A 77 -2.59 -4.57 0.07
N PHE A 78 -3.44 -4.25 -0.91
CA PHE A 78 -3.69 -2.89 -1.38
C PHE A 78 -4.11 -1.96 -0.23
N ILE A 79 -5.15 -2.32 0.52
CA ILE A 79 -5.68 -1.48 1.62
C ILE A 79 -4.67 -1.30 2.76
N LYS A 80 -3.81 -2.28 3.03
CA LYS A 80 -2.74 -2.16 4.03
C LYS A 80 -1.60 -1.25 3.57
N ASN A 81 -1.47 -1.05 2.27
CA ASN A 81 -0.38 -0.30 1.65
C ASN A 81 -0.80 1.05 1.07
N VAL A 82 -2.05 1.50 1.28
CA VAL A 82 -2.43 2.88 0.97
C VAL A 82 -1.85 3.86 1.99
N ASP A 83 -1.58 5.08 1.54
CA ASP A 83 -1.12 6.17 2.38
C ASP A 83 -2.27 6.77 3.20
N ILE A 84 -2.04 6.96 4.50
CA ILE A 84 -3.04 7.46 5.45
C ILE A 84 -2.57 8.73 6.19
N ILE A 85 -1.50 9.37 5.73
CA ILE A 85 -0.87 10.51 6.41
C ILE A 85 -1.81 11.72 6.42
N LYS A 86 -1.88 12.41 7.58
CA LYS A 86 -2.62 13.68 7.79
C LYS A 86 -4.08 13.63 7.31
N SER A 87 -4.75 12.52 7.57
CA SER A 87 -6.19 12.32 7.32
C SER A 87 -6.82 11.75 8.58
N SER A 88 -8.07 12.12 8.89
CA SER A 88 -8.77 11.53 10.03
C SER A 88 -9.12 10.07 9.75
N ASP A 89 -9.28 9.26 10.80
CA ASP A 89 -9.65 7.85 10.66
C ASP A 89 -11.00 7.69 9.95
N GLU A 90 -11.93 8.64 10.14
CA GLU A 90 -13.20 8.68 9.41
C GLU A 90 -12.98 8.86 7.89
N THR A 91 -12.15 9.84 7.47
CA THR A 91 -11.84 10.07 6.06
C THR A 91 -11.11 8.87 5.45
N ILE A 92 -10.17 8.27 6.18
CA ILE A 92 -9.45 7.06 5.75
C ILE A 92 -10.44 5.91 5.54
N ASN A 93 -11.36 5.68 6.48
CA ASN A 93 -12.34 4.60 6.39
C ASN A 93 -13.32 4.82 5.24
N LYS A 94 -13.81 6.06 5.02
CA LYS A 94 -14.65 6.40 3.87
C LYS A 94 -13.94 6.13 2.54
N ALA A 95 -12.68 6.53 2.41
CA ALA A 95 -11.91 6.26 1.20
C ALA A 95 -11.63 4.76 1.00
N LYS A 96 -11.32 4.01 2.07
CA LYS A 96 -11.13 2.54 1.99
C LYS A 96 -12.43 1.84 1.62
N GLN A 97 -13.57 2.32 2.13
CA GLN A 97 -14.89 1.83 1.74
C GLN A 97 -15.15 2.08 0.25
N GLN A 98 -14.84 3.26 -0.27
CA GLN A 98 -14.96 3.52 -1.71
C GLN A 98 -14.11 2.58 -2.56
N CYS A 99 -12.89 2.26 -2.12
CA CYS A 99 -12.08 1.23 -2.79
C CYS A 99 -12.76 -0.15 -2.77
N LEU A 100 -13.41 -0.52 -1.66
CA LEU A 100 -14.14 -1.79 -1.55
C LEU A 100 -15.37 -1.80 -2.45
N ASP A 101 -16.09 -0.69 -2.53
CA ASP A 101 -17.27 -0.55 -3.38
C ASP A 101 -16.87 -0.73 -4.86
N TYR A 102 -15.86 0.00 -5.33
CA TYR A 102 -15.30 -0.18 -6.67
C TYR A 102 -14.81 -1.62 -6.92
N PHE A 103 -14.13 -2.21 -5.94
CA PHE A 103 -13.65 -3.59 -6.06
C PHE A 103 -14.79 -4.59 -6.20
N THR A 104 -15.82 -4.50 -5.35
CA THR A 104 -16.97 -5.41 -5.38
C THR A 104 -17.81 -5.23 -6.63
N GLN A 105 -17.97 -4.00 -7.12
CA GLN A 105 -18.60 -3.68 -8.41
C GLN A 105 -17.88 -4.39 -9.56
N CYS A 106 -16.56 -4.20 -9.70
CA CYS A 106 -15.78 -4.80 -10.78
C CYS A 106 -15.62 -6.32 -10.67
N GLU A 107 -15.72 -6.89 -9.46
CA GLU A 107 -15.63 -8.33 -9.23
C GLU A 107 -17.00 -9.03 -9.21
N HIS A 108 -18.08 -8.28 -9.44
CA HIS A 108 -19.47 -8.75 -9.35
C HIS A 108 -19.77 -9.49 -8.04
N ILE A 109 -19.26 -8.95 -6.93
CA ILE A 109 -19.49 -9.46 -5.58
C ILE A 109 -20.60 -8.65 -4.93
N LYS A 110 -21.38 -9.27 -4.04
CA LYS A 110 -22.37 -8.55 -3.23
C LYS A 110 -21.68 -7.39 -2.48
N PRO A 111 -22.27 -6.17 -2.51
CA PRO A 111 -21.74 -5.03 -1.77
C PRO A 111 -21.57 -5.35 -0.27
N VAL A 112 -20.52 -4.81 0.33
CA VAL A 112 -20.21 -5.01 1.75
C VAL A 112 -20.31 -3.68 2.50
N THR A 113 -21.35 -3.52 3.31
CA THR A 113 -21.70 -2.25 3.96
C THR A 113 -21.11 -2.05 5.35
N LYS A 114 -20.61 -3.13 5.98
CA LYS A 114 -20.02 -3.09 7.34
C LYS A 114 -18.67 -3.80 7.33
N THR A 115 -17.61 -3.07 6.97
CA THR A 115 -16.24 -3.57 7.02
C THR A 115 -15.42 -2.76 8.00
N ALA A 116 -14.78 -3.42 8.96
CA ALA A 116 -13.71 -2.82 9.71
C ALA A 116 -12.43 -2.87 8.88
N PHE A 117 -11.84 -1.72 8.59
CA PHE A 117 -10.54 -1.65 7.92
C PHE A 117 -9.43 -1.61 8.96
N PRO A 118 -8.72 -2.73 9.22
CA PRO A 118 -7.60 -2.69 10.15
C PRO A 118 -6.57 -1.67 9.69
N LYS A 119 -6.00 -0.95 10.65
CA LYS A 119 -4.92 0.01 10.47
C LYS A 119 -3.66 -0.59 11.09
N PRO A 120 -2.81 -1.29 10.31
CA PRO A 120 -1.54 -1.79 10.82
C PRO A 120 -0.73 -0.65 11.44
N ARG A 121 -0.05 -0.92 12.56
CA ARG A 121 0.77 0.06 13.29
C ARG A 121 1.72 0.84 12.37
N LEU A 122 2.32 0.17 11.39
CA LEU A 122 3.30 0.74 10.48
C LEU A 122 2.69 1.40 9.23
N GLN A 123 1.37 1.33 9.01
CA GLN A 123 0.74 1.89 7.79
C GLN A 123 0.97 3.40 7.68
N GLY A 124 0.90 4.12 8.81
CA GLY A 124 1.18 5.57 8.85
C GLY A 124 2.66 5.93 8.64
N ALA A 125 3.56 4.94 8.62
CA ALA A 125 5.00 5.12 8.41
C ALA A 125 5.45 4.79 6.99
N LEU A 126 4.52 4.44 6.08
CA LEU A 126 4.86 4.16 4.68
C LEU A 126 5.61 5.36 4.05
N GLY A 127 6.83 5.09 3.59
CA GLY A 127 7.73 6.06 2.96
C GLY A 127 8.41 7.00 3.94
N ARG A 128 8.30 6.75 5.24
CA ARG A 128 9.05 7.44 6.29
C ARG A 128 10.24 6.58 6.73
N GLU A 129 11.21 7.24 7.34
CA GLU A 129 12.30 6.56 8.00
C GLU A 129 11.80 5.73 9.18
N VAL A 130 12.34 4.53 9.30
CA VAL A 130 12.07 3.57 10.37
C VAL A 130 13.39 2.95 10.80
N ILE A 131 13.40 2.48 12.04
CA ILE A 131 14.54 1.76 12.60
C ILE A 131 14.20 0.29 12.80
N VAL A 132 15.14 -0.56 12.44
CA VAL A 132 15.04 -2.00 12.64
C VAL A 132 15.85 -2.36 13.87
N LYS A 133 15.22 -3.09 14.79
CA LYS A 133 15.83 -3.55 16.03
C LYS A 133 16.04 -5.06 16.03
N HIS A 134 17.09 -5.50 16.70
CA HIS A 134 17.34 -6.90 16.93
C HIS A 134 16.31 -7.47 17.93
N LYS A 135 15.79 -8.67 17.67
CA LYS A 135 14.66 -9.24 18.43
C LYS A 135 14.93 -9.44 19.92
N ARG A 136 16.19 -9.72 20.29
CA ARG A 136 16.53 -10.16 21.66
C ARG A 136 16.95 -9.01 22.57
N ASN A 137 17.85 -8.16 22.11
CA ASN A 137 18.49 -7.11 22.91
C ASN A 137 18.03 -5.70 22.51
N MET A 138 17.09 -5.58 21.56
CA MET A 138 16.51 -4.31 21.13
C MET A 138 17.50 -3.28 20.58
N SER A 139 18.72 -3.70 20.27
CA SER A 139 19.74 -2.84 19.66
C SER A 139 19.37 -2.54 18.21
N ASP A 140 19.71 -1.35 17.75
CA ASP A 140 19.47 -0.93 16.37
C ASP A 140 20.39 -1.72 15.42
N ILE A 141 19.81 -2.33 14.38
CA ILE A 141 20.56 -3.12 13.40
C ILE A 141 20.64 -2.46 12.03
N ALA A 142 19.62 -1.66 11.69
CA ALA A 142 19.59 -0.85 10.47
C ALA A 142 18.58 0.30 10.58
N LYS A 143 18.76 1.33 9.76
CA LYS A 143 17.73 2.33 9.43
C LYS A 143 17.43 2.30 7.94
N GLY A 144 16.23 2.70 7.59
CA GLY A 144 15.79 2.77 6.22
C GLY A 144 14.39 3.33 6.07
N HIS A 145 13.89 3.35 4.85
CA HIS A 145 12.54 3.83 4.56
C HIS A 145 11.58 2.66 4.37
N LEU A 146 10.43 2.70 5.03
CA LEU A 146 9.41 1.66 4.91
C LEU A 146 8.75 1.72 3.52
N LEU A 147 8.91 0.66 2.71
CA LEU A 147 8.37 0.59 1.36
C LEU A 147 6.97 -0.02 1.31
N GLN A 148 6.76 -1.16 1.97
CA GLN A 148 5.45 -1.81 2.01
C GLN A 148 5.34 -2.78 3.18
N LEU A 149 4.10 -3.16 3.49
CA LEU A 149 3.73 -4.21 4.42
C LEU A 149 3.31 -5.44 3.63
N ILE A 150 3.96 -6.58 3.86
CA ILE A 150 3.65 -7.88 3.23
C ILE A 150 3.34 -8.87 4.34
N GLY A 151 2.05 -9.14 4.58
CA GLY A 151 1.64 -10.01 5.70
C GLY A 151 2.12 -9.46 7.05
N ASN A 152 2.98 -10.21 7.74
CA ASN A 152 3.62 -9.83 8.99
C ASN A 152 5.04 -9.25 8.81
N LYS A 153 5.47 -9.02 7.57
CA LYS A 153 6.76 -8.44 7.22
C LYS A 153 6.61 -6.99 6.76
N ALA A 154 7.67 -6.21 6.97
CA ALA A 154 7.87 -4.87 6.47
C ALA A 154 9.04 -4.90 5.51
N GLU A 155 8.83 -4.48 4.26
CA GLU A 155 9.91 -4.29 3.29
C GLU A 155 10.47 -2.89 3.43
N ILE A 156 11.78 -2.77 3.57
CA ILE A 156 12.49 -1.53 3.88
C ILE A 156 13.61 -1.32 2.85
N GLN A 157 13.75 -0.08 2.37
CA GLN A 157 14.94 0.39 1.68
C GLN A 157 15.97 0.85 2.72
N VAL A 158 16.95 -0.01 3.01
CA VAL A 158 18.00 0.21 4.00
C VAL A 158 18.95 1.32 3.53
N THR A 159 19.08 2.36 4.34
CA THR A 159 19.97 3.51 4.11
C THR A 159 21.18 3.51 5.04
N GLN A 160 21.05 2.92 6.24
CA GLN A 160 22.13 2.81 7.21
C GLN A 160 22.17 1.39 7.80
N ARG A 161 23.37 0.82 7.89
CA ARG A 161 23.61 -0.50 8.50
C ARG A 161 24.46 -0.31 9.75
N TYR A 162 24.06 -0.94 10.85
CA TYR A 162 24.86 -1.01 12.07
C TYR A 162 25.51 -2.39 12.18
N THR A 163 24.70 -3.39 12.49
CA THR A 163 25.10 -4.80 12.61
C THR A 163 24.47 -5.68 11.54
N LEU A 164 23.66 -5.10 10.64
CA LEU A 164 23.04 -5.83 9.53
C LEU A 164 24.08 -6.17 8.45
N CYS A 165 24.42 -7.45 8.33
CA CYS A 165 25.42 -7.92 7.36
C CYS A 165 24.92 -8.00 5.91
N ASN A 166 23.61 -8.19 5.70
CA ASN A 166 23.07 -8.34 4.34
C ASN A 166 23.24 -7.02 3.56
N PRO A 167 23.94 -7.04 2.41
CA PRO A 167 24.23 -5.84 1.63
C PRO A 167 23.05 -5.36 0.78
N SER A 168 21.99 -6.16 0.60
CA SER A 168 20.84 -5.77 -0.22
C SER A 168 20.24 -4.45 0.28
N ALA A 169 19.98 -3.51 -0.63
CA ALA A 169 19.33 -2.26 -0.29
C ALA A 169 17.85 -2.48 0.10
N LYS A 170 17.19 -3.51 -0.45
CA LYS A 170 15.80 -3.84 -0.13
C LYS A 170 15.73 -5.13 0.65
N GLN A 171 15.17 -5.08 1.85
CA GLN A 171 15.10 -6.23 2.75
C GLN A 171 13.78 -6.26 3.52
N GLN A 172 13.36 -7.46 3.87
CA GLN A 172 12.15 -7.69 4.64
C GLN A 172 12.49 -8.04 6.09
N PHE A 173 11.81 -7.39 7.03
CA PHE A 173 11.96 -7.62 8.46
C PHE A 173 10.61 -7.96 9.06
N ASP A 174 10.58 -8.66 10.20
CA ASP A 174 9.33 -8.80 10.95
C ASP A 174 8.83 -7.43 11.37
N THR A 175 7.53 -7.18 11.16
CA THR A 175 6.89 -5.92 11.57
C THR A 175 7.09 -5.61 13.06
N THR A 176 7.28 -6.63 13.91
CA THR A 176 7.59 -6.45 15.34
C THR A 176 8.99 -5.90 15.60
N GLN A 177 9.91 -6.00 14.64
CA GLN A 177 11.27 -5.46 14.73
C GLN A 177 11.38 -4.02 14.23
N VAL A 178 10.34 -3.48 13.60
CA VAL A 178 10.38 -2.19 12.91
C VAL A 178 9.68 -1.13 13.74
N TYR A 179 10.38 -0.06 14.03
CA TYR A 179 9.92 1.04 14.88
C TYR A 179 9.87 2.34 14.08
N ILE A 180 8.83 3.12 14.34
CA ILE A 180 8.65 4.45 13.73
C ILE A 180 9.57 5.41 14.49
N LEU A 181 10.35 6.19 13.75
CA LEU A 181 11.15 7.29 14.28
C LEU A 181 10.31 8.56 14.45
#